data_AF-A0A9E0C244-F1
#
_entry.id   AF-A0A9E0C244-F1
#
_cell.length_a   1.000
_cell.length_b   1.000
_cell.length_c   1.000
_cell.angle_alpha   90.00
_cell.angle_beta   90.00
_cell.angle_gamma   90.00
#
_symmetry.space_group_name_H-M   'P 1'
#
loop_
_entity.id
_entity.type
_entity.pdbx_description
1 polymer ?
#
loop_
_entity_poly.entity_id
_entity_poly.type
_entity_poly.pdbx_seq_one_letter_code
_entity_poly.pdbx_strand_id
1 'polypeptide(L)'
;MNHWSSFRTIRLVGTFLIALLSFSSIQAQDGEALFKANCASCHAVKEKLVGPALKGIETRRPEDWLIKWIKNSQTLVKAGDDYAVKIYNDYNKVAMPAFNLKDDEIKAMLAYIKTEAEKPDAVADPKGPAGGAAQEAPKPIGLYLIIAIVIIGAIAMVLRRVQDTLARTVRQKQGLPEPAPMTRSQAFVHWSRNNKKLVAVILIFLALYGSVKGWYALQSVGIHQGYLPEQPIKYSHQLHAGKLQIQCIYCHSGAEKGKVAGVPSANVCMNCHKYVRKGPETGTEEIAKIYKALDYDPDKGTYGPNPKPLQWVRVHNLPDLAYFNHAQHVKVGQVACQTCHGPVQDSMTVASQYSPLTMGWCIDCHRKTPVKMAGNGYYAGYDHSKLIHDRNTPDSVITVAKIGGLECSRCHY
;
A
#
# COMPACT_ATOMS: atom_id res chain seq x y z
N MET A 1 23.28 -66.92 -33.52
CA MET A 1 24.62 -67.25 -34.07
C MET A 1 25.41 -65.96 -33.99
N ASN A 2 26.21 -65.82 -32.94
CA ASN A 2 27.67 -66.02 -32.98
C ASN A 2 28.35 -64.86 -33.72
N HIS A 3 29.40 -64.22 -33.26
CA HIS A 3 30.14 -64.13 -32.00
C HIS A 3 31.24 -63.07 -32.30
N TRP A 4 31.98 -62.67 -31.26
CA TRP A 4 33.31 -62.05 -31.30
C TRP A 4 33.42 -60.54 -31.55
N SER A 5 34.34 -59.82 -30.90
CA SER A 5 35.08 -59.98 -29.63
C SER A 5 36.03 -58.77 -29.53
N SER A 6 36.46 -58.45 -28.30
CA SER A 6 37.66 -57.65 -27.98
C SER A 6 37.53 -56.15 -28.29
N PHE A 7 37.62 -55.24 -27.33
CA PHE A 7 38.82 -55.04 -26.51
C PHE A 7 38.46 -54.59 -25.09
N ARG A 8 38.82 -55.45 -24.15
CA ARG A 8 39.03 -55.11 -22.74
C ARG A 8 40.53 -54.80 -22.60
N THR A 9 40.88 -53.93 -21.65
CA THR A 9 42.23 -53.55 -21.18
C THR A 9 42.96 -52.41 -21.89
N ILE A 10 42.60 -51.17 -21.53
CA ILE A 10 43.61 -50.24 -20.99
C ILE A 10 43.15 -49.85 -19.59
N ARG A 11 43.95 -50.28 -18.63
CA ARG A 11 43.84 -50.02 -17.21
C ARG A 11 44.28 -48.59 -16.90
N LEU A 12 43.61 -48.00 -15.90
CA LEU A 12 44.25 -47.21 -14.83
C LEU A 12 44.95 -45.89 -15.22
N VAL A 13 44.21 -44.84 -15.59
CA VAL A 13 44.56 -43.43 -15.24
C VAL A 13 43.28 -42.56 -15.07
N GLY A 14 42.17 -43.16 -14.61
CA GLY A 14 40.85 -42.52 -14.62
C GLY A 14 40.26 -42.18 -13.25
N THR A 15 41.07 -42.13 -12.18
CA THR A 15 40.60 -41.95 -10.80
C THR A 15 41.59 -41.16 -9.94
N PHE A 16 42.14 -40.06 -10.47
CA PHE A 16 42.88 -39.09 -9.65
C PHE A 16 42.86 -37.66 -10.24
N LEU A 17 41.73 -37.20 -10.78
CA LEU A 17 41.60 -35.80 -11.22
C LEU A 17 40.17 -35.23 -11.16
N ILE A 18 39.33 -35.79 -10.28
CA ILE A 18 38.01 -35.22 -9.90
C ILE A 18 37.88 -35.28 -8.37
N ALA A 19 38.91 -34.77 -7.68
CA ALA A 19 38.91 -34.60 -6.22
C ALA A 19 39.77 -33.39 -5.79
N LEU A 20 39.91 -32.38 -6.66
CA LEU A 20 40.74 -31.20 -6.43
C LEU A 20 40.09 -29.87 -6.89
N LEU A 21 38.77 -29.85 -7.07
CA LEU A 21 38.00 -28.61 -7.35
C LEU A 21 36.86 -28.36 -6.35
N SER A 22 37.01 -28.86 -5.13
CA SER A 22 36.08 -28.62 -4.02
C SER A 22 36.78 -28.08 -2.77
N PHE A 23 37.74 -27.18 -2.95
CA PHE A 23 38.34 -26.33 -1.90
C PHE A 23 38.90 -25.12 -2.68
N SER A 24 38.49 -23.86 -2.52
CA SER A 24 37.83 -23.17 -1.42
C SER A 24 37.15 -21.92 -1.98
N SER A 25 35.85 -21.76 -1.73
CA SER A 25 35.15 -20.48 -1.87
C SER A 25 34.06 -20.36 -0.80
N ILE A 26 34.42 -20.61 0.46
CA ILE A 26 33.52 -20.58 1.63
C ILE A 26 33.84 -19.38 2.55
N GLN A 27 34.15 -18.20 2.02
CA GLN A 27 34.35 -17.03 2.91
C GLN A 27 33.79 -15.69 2.42
N ALA A 28 33.31 -15.58 1.18
CA ALA A 28 32.80 -14.29 0.67
C ALA A 28 31.27 -14.14 0.76
N GLN A 29 30.53 -15.23 0.96
CA GLN A 29 29.08 -15.23 0.70
C GLN A 29 28.19 -14.89 1.92
N ASP A 30 28.75 -14.69 3.12
CA ASP A 30 27.97 -14.40 4.33
C ASP A 30 28.23 -13.02 4.98
N GLY A 31 29.33 -12.33 4.64
CA GLY A 31 29.70 -11.06 5.31
C GLY A 31 28.71 -9.92 5.11
N GLU A 32 28.18 -9.76 3.89
CA GLU A 32 27.18 -8.73 3.56
C GLU A 32 25.84 -8.98 4.25
N ALA A 33 25.37 -10.24 4.23
CA ALA A 33 24.10 -10.61 4.85
C ALA A 33 24.14 -10.43 6.38
N LEU A 34 25.24 -10.87 7.01
CA LEU A 34 25.47 -10.68 8.44
C LEU A 34 25.56 -9.20 8.82
N PHE A 35 26.24 -8.38 8.01
CA PHE A 35 26.32 -6.94 8.22
C PHE A 35 24.95 -6.25 8.10
N LYS A 36 24.17 -6.59 7.06
CA LYS A 36 22.82 -6.05 6.86
C LYS A 36 21.86 -6.45 7.99
N ALA A 37 21.96 -7.68 8.48
CA ALA A 37 21.09 -8.17 9.55
C ALA A 37 21.42 -7.55 10.93
N ASN A 38 22.70 -7.32 11.23
CA ASN A 38 23.13 -7.01 12.61
C ASN A 38 23.71 -5.60 12.80
N CYS A 39 24.21 -4.94 11.74
CA CYS A 39 25.03 -3.73 11.88
C CYS A 39 24.52 -2.54 11.06
N ALA A 40 23.88 -2.78 9.92
CA ALA A 40 23.45 -1.73 8.98
C ALA A 40 22.37 -0.78 9.54
N SER A 41 21.70 -1.16 10.62
CA SER A 41 20.75 -0.30 11.34
C SER A 41 21.44 0.86 12.08
N CYS A 42 22.70 0.69 12.47
CA CYS A 42 23.44 1.65 13.28
C CYS A 42 24.71 2.20 12.59
N HIS A 43 25.28 1.47 11.63
CA HIS A 43 26.53 1.83 10.96
C HIS A 43 26.38 1.88 9.44
N ALA A 44 26.95 2.91 8.84
CA ALA A 44 27.20 2.96 7.40
C ALA A 44 28.72 2.87 7.14
N VAL A 45 29.08 2.38 5.96
CA VAL A 45 30.50 2.19 5.61
C VAL A 45 31.19 3.54 5.42
N LYS A 46 30.60 4.47 4.66
CA LYS A 46 31.28 5.73 4.31
C LYS A 46 30.81 6.95 5.10
N GLU A 47 29.70 6.86 5.81
CA GLU A 47 29.06 7.99 6.50
C GLU A 47 28.69 7.67 7.95
N LYS A 48 28.50 8.71 8.76
CA LYS A 48 28.11 8.58 10.18
C LYS A 48 26.60 8.35 10.29
N LEU A 49 26.18 7.34 11.05
CA LEU A 49 24.78 7.07 11.41
C LEU A 49 24.59 7.18 12.93
N VAL A 50 24.13 6.11 13.58
CA VAL A 50 24.05 5.98 15.05
C VAL A 50 25.46 5.79 15.61
N GLY A 51 26.28 4.99 14.94
CA GLY A 51 27.70 4.80 15.22
C GLY A 51 28.61 5.49 14.21
N PRO A 52 29.94 5.43 14.42
CA PRO A 52 30.93 5.95 13.49
C PRO A 52 30.87 5.28 12.11
N ALA A 53 31.31 6.03 11.08
CA ALA A 53 31.55 5.50 9.74
C ALA A 53 32.66 4.44 9.78
N LEU A 54 32.43 3.29 9.12
CA LEU A 54 33.30 2.12 9.20
C LEU A 54 34.43 2.08 8.17
N LYS A 55 34.51 3.05 7.26
CA LYS A 55 35.59 3.17 6.26
C LYS A 55 36.95 3.31 6.95
N GLY A 56 37.87 2.39 6.68
CA GLY A 56 39.19 2.38 7.29
C GLY A 56 39.18 1.95 8.76
N ILE A 57 38.18 1.16 9.20
CA ILE A 57 38.13 0.66 10.58
C ILE A 57 39.33 -0.26 10.88
N GLU A 58 39.80 -1.00 9.89
CA GLU A 58 40.95 -1.91 9.92
C GLU A 58 42.29 -1.18 10.12
N THR A 59 42.37 0.10 9.73
CA THR A 59 43.55 0.93 10.00
C THR A 59 43.44 1.68 11.33
N ARG A 60 42.22 1.81 11.87
CA ARG A 60 41.98 2.49 13.15
C ARG A 60 42.27 1.59 14.33
N ARG A 61 41.92 0.29 14.27
CA ARG A 61 42.11 -0.66 15.38
C ARG A 61 42.45 -2.07 14.87
N PRO A 62 43.21 -2.86 15.66
CA PRO A 62 43.55 -4.22 15.29
C PRO A 62 42.33 -5.13 15.36
N GLU A 63 42.33 -6.19 14.56
CA GLU A 63 41.20 -7.11 14.38
C GLU A 63 40.74 -7.76 15.70
N ASP A 64 41.67 -8.14 16.57
CA ASP A 64 41.40 -8.76 17.86
C ASP A 64 40.64 -7.82 18.82
N TRP A 65 40.95 -6.53 18.77
CA TRP A 65 40.22 -5.50 19.50
C TRP A 65 38.81 -5.31 18.91
N LEU A 66 38.68 -5.29 17.58
CA LEU A 66 37.39 -5.15 16.90
C LEU A 66 36.46 -6.33 17.20
N ILE A 67 36.97 -7.55 17.27
CA ILE A 67 36.19 -8.74 17.66
C ILE A 67 35.66 -8.59 19.10
N LYS A 68 36.50 -8.18 20.04
CA LYS A 68 36.08 -7.94 21.44
C LYS A 68 35.03 -6.84 21.54
N TRP A 69 35.23 -5.74 20.81
CA TRP A 69 34.30 -4.62 20.76
C TRP A 69 32.93 -5.01 20.18
N ILE A 70 32.91 -5.73 19.06
CA ILE A 70 31.68 -6.16 18.39
C ILE A 70 30.91 -7.17 19.25
N LYS A 71 31.61 -8.08 19.94
CA LYS A 71 30.94 -9.00 20.87
C LYS A 71 30.31 -8.28 22.05
N ASN A 72 31.04 -7.35 22.68
CA ASN A 72 30.52 -6.57 23.79
C ASN A 72 31.33 -5.29 24.03
N SER A 73 30.86 -4.16 23.51
CA SER A 73 31.52 -2.86 23.71
C SER A 73 31.65 -2.45 25.19
N GLN A 74 30.70 -2.86 26.03
CA GLN A 74 30.64 -2.44 27.43
C GLN A 74 31.72 -3.08 28.29
N THR A 75 32.30 -4.22 27.89
CA THR A 75 33.43 -4.81 28.63
C THR A 75 34.68 -3.95 28.49
N LEU A 76 34.93 -3.40 27.29
CA LEU A 76 36.07 -2.51 27.04
C LEU A 76 35.86 -1.12 27.68
N VAL A 77 34.64 -0.58 27.62
CA VAL A 77 34.31 0.69 28.30
C VAL A 77 34.48 0.57 29.82
N LYS A 78 34.00 -0.52 30.43
CA LYS A 78 34.14 -0.75 31.89
C LYS A 78 35.56 -1.10 32.31
N ALA A 79 36.34 -1.73 31.43
CA ALA A 79 37.76 -1.98 31.65
C ALA A 79 38.63 -0.71 31.56
N GLY A 80 38.05 0.42 31.14
CA GLY A 80 38.75 1.70 31.05
C GLY A 80 39.62 1.84 29.81
N ASP A 81 39.33 1.13 28.72
CA ASP A 81 40.05 1.34 27.45
C ASP A 81 39.78 2.76 26.92
N ASP A 82 40.85 3.55 26.75
CA ASP A 82 40.76 4.98 26.43
C ASP A 82 39.96 5.26 25.15
N TYR A 83 40.04 4.37 24.15
CA TYR A 83 39.34 4.55 22.88
C TYR A 83 37.88 4.12 22.97
N ALA A 84 37.60 3.03 23.67
CA ALA A 84 36.26 2.59 24.01
C ALA A 84 35.49 3.68 24.77
N VAL A 85 36.11 4.25 25.81
CA VAL A 85 35.54 5.33 26.62
C VAL A 85 35.33 6.60 25.80
N LYS A 86 36.31 6.96 24.95
CA LYS A 86 36.19 8.11 24.05
C LYS A 86 35.02 7.96 23.08
N ILE A 87 34.92 6.83 22.36
CA ILE A 87 33.79 6.59 21.44
C ILE A 87 32.46 6.60 22.19
N TYR A 88 32.40 5.98 23.37
CA TYR A 88 31.18 5.97 24.18
C TYR A 88 30.72 7.39 24.54
N ASN A 89 31.64 8.28 24.91
CA ASN A 89 31.32 9.68 25.21
C ASN A 89 30.97 10.49 23.95
N ASP A 90 31.71 10.33 22.85
CA ASP A 90 31.49 11.05 21.59
C ASP A 90 30.14 10.72 20.91
N TYR A 91 29.55 9.58 21.27
CA TYR A 91 28.28 9.08 20.73
C TYR A 91 27.17 9.06 21.78
N ASN A 92 27.13 10.08 22.64
CA ASN A 92 26.06 10.35 23.61
C ASN A 92 25.83 9.20 24.62
N LYS A 93 26.86 8.42 24.95
CA LYS A 93 26.79 7.28 25.88
C LYS A 93 25.81 6.21 25.42
N VAL A 94 25.57 6.10 24.11
CA VAL A 94 24.78 5.02 23.52
C VAL A 94 25.64 3.77 23.47
N ALA A 95 25.23 2.73 24.20
CA ALA A 95 25.91 1.45 24.21
C ALA A 95 25.63 0.67 22.92
N MET A 96 26.69 0.18 22.26
CA MET A 96 26.53 -0.80 21.18
C MET A 96 26.02 -2.12 21.80
N PRO A 97 24.94 -2.73 21.24
CA PRO A 97 24.41 -4.00 21.73
C PRO A 97 25.49 -5.09 21.78
N ALA A 98 25.34 -6.03 22.70
CA ALA A 98 26.19 -7.21 22.73
C ALA A 98 25.70 -8.23 21.69
N PHE A 99 26.62 -8.81 20.93
CA PHE A 99 26.31 -9.74 19.86
C PHE A 99 26.95 -11.10 20.15
N ASN A 100 26.14 -12.15 20.06
CA ASN A 100 26.61 -13.54 20.21
C ASN A 100 27.02 -14.12 18.84
N LEU A 101 27.98 -13.47 18.19
CA LEU A 101 28.52 -13.87 16.88
C LEU A 101 29.85 -14.62 17.06
N LYS A 102 30.11 -15.56 16.17
CA LYS A 102 31.40 -16.27 16.09
C LYS A 102 32.48 -15.34 15.52
N ASP A 103 33.74 -15.62 15.86
CA ASP A 103 34.86 -14.80 15.39
C ASP A 103 34.94 -14.79 13.86
N ASP A 104 34.68 -15.94 13.22
CA ASP A 104 34.69 -16.06 11.77
C ASP A 104 33.56 -15.26 11.09
N GLU A 105 32.40 -15.14 11.73
CA GLU A 105 31.28 -14.32 11.25
C GLU A 105 31.62 -12.83 11.33
N ILE A 106 32.30 -12.42 12.40
CA ILE A 106 32.79 -11.05 12.58
C ILE A 106 33.86 -10.71 11.55
N LYS A 107 34.81 -11.61 11.29
CA LYS A 107 35.85 -11.44 10.26
C LYS A 107 35.24 -11.32 8.86
N ALA A 108 34.22 -12.12 8.55
CA ALA A 108 33.51 -12.03 7.27
C ALA A 108 32.84 -10.66 7.08
N MET A 109 32.23 -10.09 8.14
CA MET A 109 31.66 -8.74 8.10
C MET A 109 32.74 -7.65 7.93
N LEU A 110 33.87 -7.75 8.64
CA LEU A 110 34.98 -6.80 8.52
C LEU A 110 35.59 -6.83 7.11
N ALA A 111 35.71 -8.01 6.51
CA ALA A 111 36.14 -8.17 5.11
C ALA A 111 35.15 -7.50 4.13
N TYR A 112 33.84 -7.69 4.33
CA TYR A 112 32.82 -6.98 3.53
C TYR A 112 32.94 -5.45 3.67
N ILE A 113 33.05 -4.92 4.90
CA ILE A 113 33.19 -3.49 5.16
C ILE A 113 34.39 -2.91 4.41
N LYS A 114 35.53 -3.61 4.42
CA LYS A 114 36.73 -3.22 3.67
C LYS A 114 36.46 -3.14 2.16
N THR A 115 35.86 -4.19 1.59
CA THR A 115 35.54 -4.21 0.15
C THR A 115 34.55 -3.11 -0.26
N GLU A 116 33.58 -2.80 0.60
CA GLU A 116 32.57 -1.77 0.35
C GLU A 116 33.14 -0.35 0.51
N ALA A 117 34.12 -0.18 1.39
CA ALA A 117 34.82 1.09 1.59
C ALA A 117 35.69 1.50 0.40
N GLU A 118 36.17 0.53 -0.38
CA GLU A 118 37.02 0.69 -1.56
C GLU A 118 36.24 0.94 -2.86
N LYS A 119 34.92 0.67 -2.90
CA LYS A 119 34.09 0.94 -4.09
C LYS A 119 33.95 2.45 -4.36
N PRO A 120 34.05 2.94 -5.61
CA PRO A 120 33.68 4.32 -5.96
C PRO A 120 32.21 4.62 -5.62
N ASP A 121 31.87 5.87 -5.33
CA ASP A 121 30.47 6.24 -5.06
C ASP A 121 29.61 6.01 -6.30
N ALA A 122 28.60 5.13 -6.19
CA ALA A 122 27.67 4.88 -7.28
C ALA A 122 26.77 6.11 -7.48
N VAL A 123 26.91 6.77 -8.63
CA VAL A 123 25.94 7.75 -9.12
C VAL A 123 24.63 6.99 -9.37
N ALA A 124 23.57 7.33 -8.64
CA ALA A 124 22.26 6.72 -8.81
C ALA A 124 21.67 7.10 -10.18
N ASP A 125 21.49 6.11 -11.04
CA ASP A 125 20.79 6.23 -12.31
C ASP A 125 19.26 6.32 -12.06
N PRO A 126 18.52 7.32 -12.58
CA PRO A 126 17.11 7.54 -12.22
C PRO A 126 16.10 6.60 -12.90
N LYS A 127 16.53 5.47 -13.47
CA LYS A 127 15.63 4.57 -14.21
C LYS A 127 15.95 3.10 -13.95
N GLY A 128 15.25 2.51 -12.98
CA GLY A 128 15.10 1.06 -12.77
C GLY A 128 13.62 0.70 -12.65
N PRO A 129 13.21 -0.51 -13.06
CA PRO A 129 11.98 -0.73 -13.81
C PRO A 129 10.72 -0.69 -12.95
N ALA A 130 9.70 -0.02 -13.48
CA ALA A 130 8.33 -0.13 -13.01
C ALA A 130 7.86 -1.60 -13.16
N GLY A 131 7.81 -2.31 -12.04
CA GLY A 131 7.11 -3.59 -11.90
C GLY A 131 5.61 -3.36 -11.91
N GLY A 132 5.07 -2.98 -13.07
CA GLY A 132 3.64 -3.05 -13.34
C GLY A 132 3.29 -4.48 -13.69
N ALA A 133 2.54 -5.16 -12.81
CA ALA A 133 1.78 -6.32 -13.22
C ALA A 133 0.93 -5.90 -14.42
N ALA A 134 1.15 -6.55 -15.57
CA ALA A 134 0.31 -6.36 -16.74
C ALA A 134 -1.11 -6.80 -16.37
N GLN A 135 -1.96 -5.84 -16.02
CA GLN A 135 -3.39 -6.01 -16.16
C GLN A 135 -3.64 -6.21 -17.65
N GLU A 136 -4.14 -7.40 -17.97
CA GLU A 136 -4.65 -7.74 -19.28
C GLU A 136 -5.57 -6.60 -19.73
N ALA A 137 -5.16 -5.88 -20.78
CA ALA A 137 -5.91 -4.73 -21.27
C ALA A 137 -7.36 -5.19 -21.52
N PRO A 138 -8.38 -4.48 -20.99
CA PRO A 138 -9.76 -4.84 -21.29
C PRO A 138 -9.88 -4.82 -22.81
N LYS A 139 -10.21 -5.97 -23.42
CA LYS A 139 -10.45 -6.08 -24.86
C LYS A 139 -11.31 -4.88 -25.26
N PRO A 140 -10.93 -4.07 -26.27
CA PRO A 140 -11.63 -2.83 -26.58
C PRO A 140 -12.98 -3.16 -27.22
N ILE A 141 -13.93 -3.61 -26.39
CA ILE A 141 -15.30 -3.94 -26.76
C ILE A 141 -15.93 -2.74 -27.47
N GLY A 142 -15.60 -1.51 -27.05
CA GLY A 142 -16.02 -0.28 -27.72
C GLY A 142 -15.57 -0.19 -29.18
N LEU A 143 -14.33 -0.58 -29.51
CA LEU A 143 -13.82 -0.54 -30.89
C LEU A 143 -14.54 -1.56 -31.77
N TYR A 144 -14.73 -2.79 -31.28
CA TYR A 144 -15.46 -3.83 -32.02
C TYR A 144 -16.93 -3.48 -32.22
N LEU A 145 -17.57 -2.85 -31.23
CA LEU A 145 -18.95 -2.35 -31.36
C LEU A 145 -19.06 -1.23 -32.39
N ILE A 146 -18.10 -0.29 -32.43
CA ILE A 146 -18.08 0.78 -33.44
C ILE A 146 -17.91 0.17 -34.85
N ILE A 147 -16.97 -0.76 -35.03
CA ILE A 147 -16.77 -1.46 -36.32
C ILE A 147 -18.05 -2.20 -36.73
N ALA A 148 -18.69 -2.91 -35.80
CA ALA A 148 -19.94 -3.61 -36.07
C ALA A 148 -21.08 -2.64 -36.47
N ILE A 149 -21.22 -1.51 -35.79
CA ILE A 149 -22.22 -0.47 -36.13
C ILE A 149 -21.96 0.10 -37.54
N VAL A 150 -20.70 0.36 -37.89
CA VAL A 150 -20.33 0.87 -39.22
C VAL A 150 -20.64 -0.15 -40.31
N ILE A 151 -20.31 -1.43 -40.10
CA ILE A 151 -20.60 -2.51 -41.05
C ILE A 151 -22.11 -2.69 -41.21
N ILE A 152 -22.87 -2.74 -40.10
CA ILE A 152 -24.34 -2.87 -40.14
C ILE A 152 -24.96 -1.65 -40.84
N GLY A 153 -24.45 -0.44 -40.58
CA GLY A 153 -24.88 0.79 -41.24
C GLY A 153 -24.62 0.76 -42.74
N ALA A 154 -23.44 0.29 -43.17
CA ALA A 154 -23.08 0.14 -44.57
C ALA A 154 -23.97 -0.89 -45.28
N ILE A 155 -24.20 -2.06 -44.66
CA ILE A 155 -25.11 -3.09 -45.20
C ILE A 155 -26.53 -2.55 -45.31
N ALA A 156 -27.04 -1.88 -44.27
CA ALA A 156 -28.38 -1.28 -44.28
C ALA A 156 -28.51 -0.22 -45.39
N MET A 157 -27.48 0.58 -45.64
CA MET A 157 -27.46 1.56 -46.72
C MET A 157 -27.53 0.89 -48.10
N VAL A 158 -26.74 -0.17 -48.32
CA VAL A 158 -26.75 -0.94 -49.58
C VAL A 158 -28.12 -1.59 -49.80
N LEU A 159 -28.67 -2.27 -48.80
CA LEU A 159 -29.98 -2.92 -48.88
C LEU A 159 -31.10 -1.91 -49.18
N ARG A 160 -31.06 -0.74 -48.55
CA ARG A 160 -32.05 0.34 -48.80
C ARG A 160 -31.96 0.85 -50.24
N ARG A 161 -30.74 1.03 -50.77
CA ARG A 161 -30.51 1.46 -52.15
C ARG A 161 -31.02 0.44 -53.16
N VAL A 162 -30.84 -0.85 -52.90
CA VAL A 162 -31.37 -1.94 -53.73
C VAL A 162 -32.90 -1.97 -53.69
N GLN A 163 -33.50 -1.87 -52.49
CA GLN A 163 -34.96 -1.83 -52.33
C GLN A 163 -35.57 -0.62 -53.05
N ASP A 164 -34.97 0.57 -52.92
CA ASP A 164 -35.44 1.79 -53.58
C ASP A 164 -35.35 1.66 -55.11
N THR A 165 -34.26 1.09 -55.63
CA THR A 165 -34.07 0.87 -57.07
C THR A 165 -35.11 -0.13 -57.60
N LEU A 166 -35.32 -1.23 -56.90
CA LEU A 166 -36.33 -2.24 -57.25
C LEU A 166 -37.75 -1.63 -57.24
N ALA A 167 -38.06 -0.83 -56.21
CA ALA A 167 -39.36 -0.17 -56.06
C ALA A 167 -39.63 0.90 -57.14
N ARG A 168 -38.58 1.52 -57.70
CA ARG A 168 -38.70 2.41 -58.86
C ARG A 168 -38.94 1.62 -60.14
N THR A 169 -38.16 0.57 -60.39
CA THR A 169 -38.30 -0.29 -61.59
C THR A 169 -39.68 -0.97 -61.67
N VAL A 170 -40.21 -1.45 -60.54
CA VAL A 170 -41.55 -2.06 -60.49
C VAL A 170 -42.64 -1.02 -60.76
N ARG A 171 -42.54 0.18 -60.19
CA ARG A 171 -43.51 1.26 -60.44
C ARG A 171 -43.47 1.79 -61.86
N GLN A 172 -42.28 1.90 -62.45
CA GLN A 172 -42.11 2.27 -63.85
C GLN A 172 -42.79 1.24 -64.78
N LYS A 173 -42.66 -0.06 -64.48
CA LYS A 173 -43.37 -1.13 -65.21
C LYS A 173 -44.89 -1.08 -65.02
N GLN A 174 -45.38 -0.56 -63.90
CA GLN A 174 -46.81 -0.42 -63.59
C GLN A 174 -47.40 0.93 -64.02
N GLY A 175 -46.61 1.82 -64.64
CA GLY A 175 -47.07 3.16 -65.05
C GLY A 175 -47.40 4.10 -63.87
N LEU A 176 -46.91 3.80 -62.67
CA LEU A 176 -47.17 4.59 -61.46
C LEU A 176 -46.13 5.73 -61.31
N PRO A 177 -46.54 6.90 -60.77
CA PRO A 177 -45.63 8.04 -60.57
C PRO A 177 -44.49 7.72 -59.59
N GLU A 178 -43.33 8.37 -59.78
CA GLU A 178 -42.18 8.21 -58.90
C GLU A 178 -42.50 8.62 -57.46
N PRO A 179 -41.92 7.94 -56.45
CA PRO A 179 -42.09 8.33 -55.06
C PRO A 179 -41.57 9.76 -54.81
N ALA A 180 -42.35 10.56 -54.09
CA ALA A 180 -41.91 11.89 -53.66
C ALA A 180 -40.58 11.81 -52.87
N PRO A 181 -39.61 12.71 -53.13
CA PRO A 181 -38.35 12.70 -52.41
C PRO A 181 -38.58 13.01 -50.93
N MET A 182 -38.28 12.05 -50.06
CA MET A 182 -38.34 12.26 -48.61
C MET A 182 -36.99 12.81 -48.12
N THR A 183 -37.03 13.88 -47.32
CA THR A 183 -35.86 14.35 -46.57
C THR A 183 -35.47 13.34 -45.48
N ARG A 184 -34.24 13.39 -44.96
CA ARG A 184 -33.76 12.45 -43.93
C ARG A 184 -34.65 12.42 -42.67
N SER A 185 -35.14 13.57 -42.22
CA SER A 185 -36.04 13.66 -41.06
C SER A 185 -37.41 13.04 -41.36
N GLN A 186 -37.97 13.27 -42.55
CA GLN A 186 -39.22 12.65 -42.99
C GLN A 186 -39.08 11.13 -43.11
N ALA A 187 -37.96 10.63 -43.65
CA ALA A 187 -37.68 9.21 -43.75
C ALA A 187 -37.54 8.53 -42.37
N PHE A 188 -36.98 9.23 -41.37
CA PHE A 188 -36.91 8.76 -39.99
C PHE A 188 -38.30 8.69 -39.34
N VAL A 189 -39.11 9.74 -39.48
CA VAL A 189 -40.49 9.77 -38.95
C VAL A 189 -41.34 8.69 -39.60
N HIS A 190 -41.24 8.51 -40.91
CA HIS A 190 -41.95 7.46 -41.65
C HIS A 190 -41.53 6.06 -41.16
N TRP A 191 -40.22 5.80 -41.03
CA TRP A 191 -39.71 4.53 -40.49
C TRP A 191 -40.17 4.27 -39.06
N SER A 192 -40.11 5.29 -38.19
CA SER A 192 -40.51 5.20 -36.79
C SER A 192 -42.00 4.85 -36.66
N ARG A 193 -42.86 5.50 -37.45
CA ARG A 193 -44.30 5.24 -37.49
C ARG A 193 -44.66 3.87 -38.06
N ASN A 194 -43.86 3.33 -38.98
CA ASN A 194 -44.11 2.00 -39.56
C ASN A 194 -43.61 0.86 -38.65
N ASN A 195 -42.61 1.13 -37.81
CA ASN A 195 -41.98 0.14 -36.91
C ASN A 195 -42.36 0.38 -35.44
N LYS A 196 -43.63 0.68 -35.14
CA LYS A 196 -44.09 1.10 -33.80
C LYS A 196 -43.67 0.15 -32.67
N LYS A 197 -43.73 -1.17 -32.90
CA LYS A 197 -43.34 -2.19 -31.91
C LYS A 197 -41.84 -2.12 -31.58
N LEU A 198 -40.99 -2.02 -32.61
CA LEU A 198 -39.54 -1.92 -32.43
C LEU A 198 -39.15 -0.61 -31.74
N VAL A 199 -39.75 0.51 -32.16
CA VAL A 199 -39.53 1.82 -31.52
C VAL A 199 -39.97 1.79 -30.05
N ALA A 200 -41.13 1.19 -29.74
CA ALA A 200 -41.58 1.04 -28.36
C ALA A 200 -40.59 0.23 -27.51
N VAL A 201 -40.08 -0.89 -28.02
CA VAL A 201 -39.06 -1.70 -27.33
C VAL A 201 -37.76 -0.92 -27.11
N ILE A 202 -37.28 -0.20 -28.13
CA ILE A 202 -36.07 0.64 -28.02
C ILE A 202 -36.28 1.74 -26.97
N LEU A 203 -37.42 2.41 -26.97
CA LEU A 203 -37.73 3.46 -25.99
C LEU A 203 -37.83 2.90 -24.57
N ILE A 204 -38.46 1.74 -24.38
CA ILE A 204 -38.50 1.05 -23.08
C ILE A 204 -37.08 0.72 -22.62
N PHE A 205 -36.25 0.17 -23.50
CA PHE A 205 -34.86 -0.16 -23.16
C PHE A 205 -34.06 1.09 -22.79
N LEU A 206 -34.16 2.17 -23.57
CA LEU A 206 -33.49 3.44 -23.28
C LEU A 206 -34.00 4.07 -21.98
N ALA A 207 -35.30 4.00 -21.71
CA ALA A 207 -35.89 4.50 -20.47
C ALA A 207 -35.41 3.69 -19.26
N LEU A 208 -35.41 2.36 -19.34
CA LEU A 208 -34.87 1.48 -18.28
C LEU A 208 -33.38 1.72 -18.06
N TYR A 209 -32.59 1.74 -19.14
CA TYR A 209 -31.16 2.01 -19.08
C TYR A 209 -30.87 3.39 -18.47
N GLY A 210 -31.56 4.42 -18.94
CA GLY A 210 -31.44 5.79 -18.41
C GLY A 210 -31.86 5.88 -16.95
N SER A 211 -32.92 5.18 -16.54
CA SER A 211 -33.39 5.13 -15.16
C SER A 211 -32.38 4.45 -14.25
N VAL A 212 -31.84 3.30 -14.66
CA VAL A 212 -30.82 2.55 -13.90
C VAL A 212 -29.53 3.37 -13.79
N LYS A 213 -29.04 3.94 -14.90
CA LYS A 213 -27.84 4.79 -14.88
C LYS A 213 -28.04 6.05 -14.07
N GLY A 214 -29.20 6.70 -14.18
CA GLY A 214 -29.58 7.86 -13.39
C GLY A 214 -29.64 7.54 -11.90
N TRP A 215 -30.24 6.39 -11.53
CA TRP A 215 -30.29 5.92 -10.16
C TRP A 215 -28.89 5.70 -9.57
N TYR A 216 -28.01 4.99 -10.28
CA TYR A 216 -26.63 4.79 -9.82
C TYR A 216 -25.82 6.10 -9.75
N ALA A 217 -26.05 7.03 -10.69
CA ALA A 217 -25.42 8.35 -10.64
C ALA A 217 -25.85 9.12 -9.38
N LEU A 218 -27.15 9.11 -9.05
CA LEU A 218 -27.67 9.73 -7.83
C LEU A 218 -27.13 9.06 -6.56
N GLN A 219 -27.03 7.73 -6.54
CA GLN A 219 -26.44 7.01 -5.40
C GLN A 219 -24.95 7.31 -5.18
N SER A 220 -24.22 7.72 -6.21
CA SER A 220 -22.80 8.09 -6.10
C SER A 220 -22.56 9.51 -5.57
N VAL A 221 -23.61 10.33 -5.45
CA VAL A 221 -23.48 11.70 -4.94
C VAL A 221 -23.09 11.67 -3.46
N GLY A 222 -22.03 12.42 -3.11
CA GLY A 222 -21.54 12.49 -1.74
C GLY A 222 -20.70 11.29 -1.28
N ILE A 223 -20.36 10.36 -2.19
CA ILE A 223 -19.42 9.26 -1.92
C ILE A 223 -18.03 9.67 -2.42
N HIS A 224 -17.06 9.72 -1.52
CA HIS A 224 -15.69 10.16 -1.80
C HIS A 224 -14.66 9.01 -1.81
N GLN A 225 -15.11 7.78 -2.11
CA GLN A 225 -14.20 6.64 -2.22
C GLN A 225 -13.12 6.87 -3.27
N GLY A 226 -11.87 6.53 -2.94
CA GLY A 226 -10.71 6.77 -3.79
C GLY A 226 -10.22 8.22 -3.81
N TYR A 227 -10.81 9.12 -3.01
CA TYR A 227 -10.30 10.49 -2.87
C TYR A 227 -8.85 10.46 -2.36
N LEU A 228 -7.95 11.07 -3.15
CA LEU A 228 -6.51 11.06 -2.93
C LEU A 228 -5.97 12.48 -3.18
N PRO A 229 -6.00 13.35 -2.15
CA PRO A 229 -5.48 14.71 -2.28
C PRO A 229 -3.95 14.74 -2.22
N GLU A 230 -3.36 15.75 -2.85
CA GLU A 230 -1.96 16.06 -2.65
C GLU A 230 -1.74 16.56 -1.21
N GLN A 231 -0.70 16.03 -0.55
CA GLN A 231 -0.37 16.33 0.83
C GLN A 231 0.85 17.26 0.89
N PRO A 232 1.00 18.09 1.94
CA PRO A 232 2.15 19.00 2.07
C PRO A 232 3.49 18.25 2.13
N ILE A 233 3.48 17.02 2.62
CA ILE A 233 4.62 16.09 2.68
C ILE A 233 4.18 14.78 2.08
N LYS A 234 5.04 14.17 1.25
CA LYS A 234 4.84 12.84 0.67
C LYS A 234 5.10 11.74 1.71
N TYR A 235 4.27 11.71 2.75
CA TYR A 235 4.39 10.76 3.85
C TYR A 235 3.84 9.38 3.45
N SER A 236 4.71 8.37 3.44
CA SER A 236 4.35 6.99 3.12
C SER A 236 3.90 6.19 4.35
N HIS A 237 2.62 5.80 4.43
CA HIS A 237 2.15 4.88 5.47
C HIS A 237 2.70 3.47 5.24
N GLN A 238 2.85 3.04 3.98
CA GLN A 238 3.44 1.76 3.63
C GLN A 238 4.87 1.60 4.17
N LEU A 239 5.68 2.66 4.15
CA LEU A 239 7.02 2.61 4.74
C LEU A 239 6.96 2.48 6.27
N HIS A 240 6.19 3.35 6.93
CA HIS A 240 6.19 3.45 8.39
C HIS A 240 5.41 2.32 9.07
N ALA A 241 4.17 2.07 8.67
CA ALA A 241 3.33 1.03 9.26
C ALA A 241 3.58 -0.34 8.64
N GLY A 242 3.93 -0.40 7.35
CA GLY A 242 4.18 -1.66 6.63
C GLY A 242 5.60 -2.16 6.82
N LYS A 243 6.59 -1.50 6.20
CA LYS A 243 7.98 -1.99 6.21
C LYS A 243 8.64 -1.92 7.59
N LEU A 244 8.42 -0.81 8.31
CA LEU A 244 9.00 -0.59 9.64
C LEU A 244 8.11 -1.10 10.80
N GLN A 245 6.90 -1.59 10.50
CA GLN A 245 5.97 -2.15 11.48
C GLN A 245 5.68 -1.23 12.68
N ILE A 246 5.69 0.09 12.46
CA ILE A 246 5.34 1.06 13.50
C ILE A 246 3.84 0.96 13.77
N GLN A 247 3.49 0.76 15.04
CA GLN A 247 2.11 0.62 15.47
C GLN A 247 1.27 1.87 15.15
N CYS A 248 0.06 1.67 14.65
CA CYS A 248 -0.85 2.76 14.22
C CYS A 248 -1.08 3.80 15.34
N ILE A 249 -1.27 3.31 16.58
CA ILE A 249 -1.56 4.14 17.76
C ILE A 249 -0.36 4.96 18.25
N TYR A 250 0.86 4.68 17.76
CA TYR A 250 2.03 5.49 18.10
C TYR A 250 1.86 6.92 17.59
N CYS A 251 1.44 7.05 16.33
CA CYS A 251 1.16 8.36 15.71
C CYS A 251 -0.28 8.83 15.99
N HIS A 252 -1.25 7.91 15.93
CA HIS A 252 -2.68 8.21 16.07
C HIS A 252 -3.21 7.89 17.48
N SER A 253 -2.49 8.36 18.50
CA SER A 253 -2.75 8.02 19.92
C SER A 253 -4.12 8.44 20.44
N GLY A 254 -4.80 9.39 19.79
CA GLY A 254 -6.16 9.79 20.13
C GLY A 254 -7.20 8.69 19.87
N ALA A 255 -6.87 7.71 19.02
CA ALA A 255 -7.81 6.69 18.57
C ALA A 255 -8.36 5.82 19.71
N GLU A 256 -7.57 5.56 20.74
CA GLU A 256 -7.98 4.77 21.90
C GLU A 256 -8.53 5.61 23.05
N LYS A 257 -8.36 6.94 23.00
CA LYS A 257 -8.59 7.84 24.13
C LYS A 257 -9.80 8.75 23.96
N GLY A 258 -10.17 9.11 22.74
CA GLY A 258 -11.26 10.05 22.53
C GLY A 258 -11.97 9.95 21.19
N LYS A 259 -12.74 11.01 20.90
CA LYS A 259 -13.59 11.10 19.71
C LYS A 259 -12.77 11.07 18.41
N VAL A 260 -11.61 11.71 18.43
CA VAL A 260 -10.79 11.99 17.25
C VAL A 260 -9.43 11.31 17.40
N ALA A 261 -9.04 10.49 16.44
CA ALA A 261 -7.70 9.87 16.41
C ALA A 261 -6.57 10.90 16.30
N GLY A 262 -6.83 11.97 15.56
CA GLY A 262 -5.92 13.09 15.36
C GLY A 262 -4.83 12.79 14.33
N VAL A 263 -4.33 13.85 13.69
CA VAL A 263 -3.06 13.78 12.93
C VAL A 263 -1.94 14.10 13.93
N PRO A 264 -0.83 13.33 13.94
CA PRO A 264 0.26 13.58 14.87
C PRO A 264 0.81 15.01 14.70
N SER A 265 1.22 15.61 15.81
CA SER A 265 2.02 16.83 15.74
C SER A 265 3.38 16.53 15.10
N ALA A 266 4.00 17.54 14.49
CA ALA A 266 5.32 17.38 13.88
C ALA A 266 6.41 16.96 14.90
N ASN A 267 6.19 17.15 16.20
CA ASN A 267 7.08 16.66 17.25
C ASN A 267 7.19 15.13 17.28
N VAL A 268 6.12 14.40 16.96
CA VAL A 268 6.16 12.93 16.88
C VAL A 268 7.11 12.49 15.77
N CYS A 269 7.12 13.20 14.63
CA CYS A 269 8.05 12.95 13.54
C CYS A 269 9.51 13.13 14.02
N MET A 270 9.76 14.13 14.86
CA MET A 270 11.10 14.46 15.36
C MET A 270 11.65 13.45 16.38
N ASN A 271 10.85 12.53 16.91
CA ASN A 271 11.37 11.46 17.77
C ASN A 271 12.42 10.61 17.03
N CYS A 272 12.23 10.41 15.74
CA CYS A 272 13.14 9.65 14.88
C CYS A 272 13.91 10.58 13.91
N HIS A 273 13.24 11.57 13.32
CA HIS A 273 13.83 12.41 12.27
C HIS A 273 14.89 13.40 12.77
N LYS A 274 15.18 13.48 14.07
CA LYS A 274 16.42 14.12 14.56
C LYS A 274 17.68 13.34 14.13
N TYR A 275 17.56 12.02 14.06
CA TYR A 275 18.64 11.09 13.75
C TYR A 275 18.54 10.57 12.31
N VAL A 276 17.32 10.29 11.85
CA VAL A 276 17.04 9.81 10.48
C VAL A 276 16.75 10.99 9.56
N ARG A 277 17.78 11.46 8.85
CA ARG A 277 17.70 12.67 8.00
C ARG A 277 17.40 12.40 6.53
N LYS A 278 17.53 11.15 6.08
CA LYS A 278 17.36 10.75 4.68
C LYS A 278 16.38 9.58 4.58
N GLY A 279 15.35 9.75 3.77
CA GLY A 279 14.40 8.71 3.41
C GLY A 279 14.90 7.85 2.24
N PRO A 280 14.39 6.61 2.09
CA PRO A 280 14.82 5.68 1.05
C PRO A 280 14.38 6.11 -0.36
N GLU A 281 13.26 6.81 -0.49
CA GLU A 281 12.67 7.17 -1.80
C GLU A 281 12.90 8.65 -2.17
N THR A 282 12.79 9.55 -1.20
CA THR A 282 12.80 11.02 -1.42
C THR A 282 14.03 11.72 -0.87
N GLY A 283 15.02 10.95 -0.40
CA GLY A 283 16.24 11.51 0.16
C GLY A 283 15.96 12.46 1.33
N THR A 284 16.53 13.65 1.30
CA THR A 284 16.39 14.67 2.36
C THR A 284 15.23 15.64 2.12
N GLU A 285 14.63 15.66 0.94
CA GLU A 285 13.70 16.71 0.51
C GLU A 285 12.42 16.78 1.37
N GLU A 286 11.77 15.64 1.56
CA GLU A 286 10.50 15.58 2.31
C GLU A 286 10.72 15.77 3.82
N ILE A 287 11.85 15.30 4.36
CA ILE A 287 12.20 15.48 5.77
C ILE A 287 12.57 16.94 6.06
N ALA A 288 13.21 17.63 5.11
CA ALA A 288 13.51 19.06 5.24
C ALA A 288 12.25 19.92 5.40
N LYS A 289 11.11 19.49 4.83
CA LYS A 289 9.82 20.18 5.05
C LYS A 289 9.35 20.10 6.50
N ILE A 290 9.63 19.01 7.20
CA ILE A 290 9.33 18.85 8.64
C ILE A 290 10.21 19.81 9.45
N TYR A 291 11.50 19.87 9.13
CA TYR A 291 12.43 20.78 9.80
C TYR A 291 12.02 22.23 9.61
N LYS A 292 11.67 22.62 8.37
CA LYS A 292 11.14 23.95 8.06
C LYS A 292 9.87 24.27 8.83
N ALA A 293 8.95 23.30 8.99
CA ALA A 293 7.72 23.49 9.74
C ALA A 293 7.98 23.69 11.25
N LEU A 294 9.04 23.09 11.80
CA LEU A 294 9.41 23.23 13.21
C LEU A 294 10.50 24.27 13.48
N ASP A 295 10.96 24.98 12.44
CA ASP A 295 12.11 25.88 12.51
C ASP A 295 13.36 25.18 13.08
N TYR A 296 13.57 23.91 12.72
CA TYR A 296 14.62 23.06 13.29
C TYR A 296 15.90 23.11 12.45
N ASP A 297 17.04 23.38 13.10
CA ASP A 297 18.38 23.30 12.49
C ASP A 297 18.96 21.89 12.72
N PRO A 298 19.11 21.05 11.68
CA PRO A 298 19.63 19.70 11.85
C PRO A 298 21.12 19.65 12.20
N ASP A 299 21.92 20.66 11.87
CA ASP A 299 23.35 20.65 12.12
C ASP A 299 23.66 21.07 13.57
N LYS A 300 22.89 22.01 14.10
CA LYS A 300 22.99 22.45 15.51
C LYS A 300 22.11 21.65 16.47
N GLY A 301 21.08 20.97 15.97
CA GLY A 301 20.13 20.21 16.78
C GLY A 301 19.18 21.08 17.59
N THR A 302 18.96 22.33 17.19
CA THR A 302 18.19 23.34 17.94
C THR A 302 16.91 23.73 17.21
N TYR A 303 15.85 24.02 17.96
CA TYR A 303 14.61 24.61 17.45
C TYR A 303 14.68 26.13 17.48
N GLY A 304 14.27 26.77 16.40
CA GLY A 304 14.10 28.21 16.29
C GLY A 304 12.75 28.70 16.82
N PRO A 305 12.56 30.02 16.86
CA PRO A 305 11.39 30.64 17.49
C PRO A 305 10.12 30.64 16.61
N ASN A 306 10.19 30.25 15.33
CA ASN A 306 9.11 30.47 14.37
C ASN A 306 8.51 29.17 13.77
N PRO A 307 7.96 28.24 14.58
CA PRO A 307 7.32 27.05 14.05
C PRO A 307 6.03 27.40 13.27
N LYS A 308 5.83 26.76 12.12
CA LYS A 308 4.62 26.85 11.29
C LYS A 308 3.96 25.47 11.16
N PRO A 309 2.71 25.30 11.63
CA PRO A 309 2.03 24.00 11.57
C PRO A 309 1.87 23.47 10.13
N LEU A 310 2.09 22.17 9.96
CA LEU A 310 1.83 21.46 8.71
C LEU A 310 0.32 21.44 8.42
N GLN A 311 -0.06 21.97 7.26
CA GLN A 311 -1.45 22.07 6.80
C GLN A 311 -1.84 20.79 6.06
N TRP A 312 -2.14 19.72 6.81
CA TRP A 312 -2.58 18.45 6.25
C TRP A 312 -3.95 18.55 5.59
N VAL A 313 -4.13 17.89 4.45
CA VAL A 313 -5.43 17.80 3.78
C VAL A 313 -6.16 16.57 4.32
N ARG A 314 -7.31 16.79 4.95
CA ARG A 314 -8.12 15.71 5.52
C ARG A 314 -8.72 14.85 4.41
N VAL A 315 -8.51 13.54 4.50
CA VAL A 315 -9.02 12.55 3.53
C VAL A 315 -10.42 12.06 3.93
N HIS A 316 -10.59 11.68 5.20
CA HIS A 316 -11.86 11.18 5.72
C HIS A 316 -12.59 12.31 6.42
N ASN A 317 -13.78 12.67 5.93
CA ASN A 317 -14.62 13.67 6.56
C ASN A 317 -16.05 13.15 6.70
N LEU A 318 -16.64 13.36 7.87
CA LEU A 318 -18.05 13.13 8.13
C LEU A 318 -18.71 14.49 8.38
N PRO A 319 -20.00 14.67 8.04
CA PRO A 319 -20.74 15.88 8.39
C PRO A 319 -20.76 16.12 9.90
N ASP A 320 -20.75 17.39 10.34
CA ASP A 320 -20.68 17.74 11.76
C ASP A 320 -21.92 17.31 12.57
N LEU A 321 -23.05 17.08 11.90
CA LEU A 321 -24.27 16.50 12.49
C LEU A 321 -24.12 15.02 12.87
N ALA A 322 -23.02 14.37 12.47
CA ALA A 322 -22.71 12.99 12.82
C ALA A 322 -21.70 12.95 13.98
N TYR A 323 -22.11 12.35 15.09
CA TYR A 323 -21.24 12.02 16.19
C TYR A 323 -20.58 10.65 15.99
N PHE A 324 -19.27 10.65 15.77
CA PHE A 324 -18.44 9.45 15.71
C PHE A 324 -17.32 9.52 16.75
N ASN A 325 -17.10 8.45 17.52
CA ASN A 325 -16.07 8.39 18.55
C ASN A 325 -15.11 7.22 18.33
N HIS A 326 -13.82 7.51 18.07
CA HIS A 326 -12.81 6.47 17.81
C HIS A 326 -12.61 5.51 19.00
N ALA A 327 -12.51 6.02 20.23
CA ALA A 327 -12.24 5.18 21.40
C ALA A 327 -13.30 4.11 21.64
N GLN A 328 -14.57 4.41 21.35
CA GLN A 328 -15.65 3.43 21.46
C GLN A 328 -15.47 2.27 20.46
N HIS A 329 -14.94 2.54 19.26
CA HIS A 329 -14.77 1.52 18.24
C HIS A 329 -13.44 0.76 18.40
N VAL A 330 -12.35 1.47 18.69
CA VAL A 330 -11.00 0.90 18.78
C VAL A 330 -10.78 0.24 20.14
N LYS A 331 -10.98 0.96 21.24
CA LYS A 331 -10.66 0.45 22.59
C LYS A 331 -11.75 -0.48 23.13
N VAL A 332 -13.02 -0.09 23.00
CA VAL A 332 -14.16 -0.87 23.52
C VAL A 332 -14.59 -1.94 22.52
N GLY A 333 -14.84 -1.54 21.28
CA GLY A 333 -15.28 -2.45 20.20
C GLY A 333 -14.19 -3.36 19.65
N GLN A 334 -12.91 -3.04 19.90
CA GLN A 334 -11.75 -3.77 19.36
C GLN A 334 -11.82 -3.96 17.83
N VAL A 335 -12.38 -2.97 17.14
CA VAL A 335 -12.49 -2.97 15.68
C VAL A 335 -11.11 -2.64 15.09
N ALA A 336 -10.63 -3.48 14.18
CA ALA A 336 -9.37 -3.26 13.50
C ALA A 336 -9.42 -2.00 12.62
N CYS A 337 -8.31 -1.25 12.57
CA CYS A 337 -8.21 -0.01 11.79
C CYS A 337 -8.52 -0.24 10.30
N GLN A 338 -8.06 -1.39 9.78
CA GLN A 338 -8.17 -1.78 8.38
C GLN A 338 -9.61 -2.03 7.94
N THR A 339 -10.51 -2.37 8.88
CA THR A 339 -11.93 -2.57 8.58
C THR A 339 -12.57 -1.28 8.04
N CYS A 340 -12.13 -0.12 8.55
CA CYS A 340 -12.66 1.19 8.15
C CYS A 340 -11.76 1.90 7.12
N HIS A 341 -10.44 1.88 7.35
CA HIS A 341 -9.48 2.66 6.55
C HIS A 341 -8.80 1.84 5.44
N GLY A 342 -9.10 0.55 5.31
CA GLY A 342 -8.47 -0.33 4.32
C GLY A 342 -7.04 -0.75 4.71
N PRO A 343 -6.31 -1.42 3.79
CA PRO A 343 -4.96 -1.92 4.04
C PRO A 343 -3.90 -0.81 3.99
N VAL A 344 -3.98 0.14 4.93
CA VAL A 344 -3.11 1.32 5.00
C VAL A 344 -1.62 0.95 5.01
N GLN A 345 -1.26 -0.09 5.76
CA GLN A 345 0.13 -0.52 5.89
C GLN A 345 0.68 -1.20 4.62
N ASP A 346 -0.17 -1.72 3.74
CA ASP A 346 0.27 -2.56 2.62
C ASP A 346 0.36 -1.78 1.31
N SER A 347 -0.57 -0.85 1.07
CA SER A 347 -0.75 -0.24 -0.26
C SER A 347 -0.86 1.29 -0.28
N MET A 348 -0.87 1.96 0.89
CA MET A 348 -1.06 3.42 0.93
C MET A 348 0.26 4.17 1.13
N THR A 349 0.84 4.64 0.02
CA THR A 349 1.89 5.68 0.06
C THR A 349 1.31 7.06 0.30
N VAL A 350 0.05 7.30 -0.10
CA VAL A 350 -0.75 8.47 0.28
C VAL A 350 -2.06 7.93 0.85
N ALA A 351 -2.52 8.49 1.96
CA ALA A 351 -3.79 8.09 2.55
C ALA A 351 -4.94 8.40 1.58
N SER A 352 -5.81 7.42 1.34
CA SER A 352 -7.00 7.56 0.51
C SER A 352 -8.23 7.05 1.23
N GLN A 353 -9.41 7.51 0.80
CA GLN A 353 -10.66 7.04 1.38
C GLN A 353 -11.03 5.66 0.81
N TYR A 354 -10.85 4.61 1.60
CA TYR A 354 -11.17 3.24 1.21
C TYR A 354 -12.68 2.94 1.33
N SER A 355 -13.23 3.12 2.53
CA SER A 355 -14.64 2.85 2.81
C SER A 355 -15.53 4.03 2.42
N PRO A 356 -16.80 3.79 2.05
CA PRO A 356 -17.70 4.86 1.66
C PRO A 356 -18.11 5.76 2.83
N LEU A 357 -18.09 5.22 4.07
CA LEU A 357 -18.47 5.93 5.30
C LEU A 357 -19.86 6.58 5.23
N THR A 358 -20.76 6.01 4.44
CA THR A 358 -22.17 6.42 4.35
C THR A 358 -22.96 5.84 5.53
N MET A 359 -24.10 6.48 5.86
CA MET A 359 -24.98 6.01 6.95
C MET A 359 -25.37 4.53 6.79
N GLY A 360 -25.74 4.10 5.58
CA GLY A 360 -26.10 2.71 5.31
C GLY A 360 -24.96 1.73 5.63
N TRP A 361 -23.72 2.10 5.30
CA TRP A 361 -22.54 1.30 5.62
C TRP A 361 -22.33 1.18 7.14
N CYS A 362 -22.50 2.28 7.89
CA CYS A 362 -22.42 2.27 9.36
C CYS A 362 -23.50 1.37 9.99
N ILE A 363 -24.75 1.49 9.53
CA ILE A 363 -25.88 0.70 10.02
C ILE A 363 -25.67 -0.79 9.76
N ASP A 364 -25.24 -1.16 8.55
CA ASP A 364 -25.00 -2.55 8.21
C ASP A 364 -23.84 -3.16 9.01
N CYS A 365 -22.81 -2.37 9.30
CA CYS A 365 -21.75 -2.75 10.22
C CYS A 365 -22.31 -3.01 11.63
N HIS A 366 -23.13 -2.10 12.17
CA HIS A 366 -23.73 -2.24 13.51
C HIS A 366 -24.71 -3.43 13.61
N ARG A 367 -25.40 -3.78 12.54
CA ARG A 367 -26.29 -4.96 12.47
C ARG A 367 -25.53 -6.27 12.59
N LYS A 368 -24.31 -6.33 12.05
CA LYS A 368 -23.51 -7.56 11.93
C LYS A 368 -22.45 -7.70 13.02
N THR A 369 -21.97 -6.59 13.58
CA THR A 369 -20.83 -6.60 14.50
C THR A 369 -21.25 -7.05 15.91
N PRO A 370 -20.62 -8.11 16.46
CA PRO A 370 -20.82 -8.54 17.85
C PRO A 370 -20.31 -7.48 18.85
N VAL A 371 -21.01 -7.32 19.97
CA VAL A 371 -20.48 -6.56 21.11
C VAL A 371 -19.43 -7.39 21.83
N LYS A 372 -18.27 -6.80 22.14
CA LYS A 372 -17.23 -7.42 22.96
C LYS A 372 -17.60 -7.35 24.45
N MET A 373 -18.28 -8.39 24.93
CA MET A 373 -18.72 -8.48 26.33
C MET A 373 -17.70 -9.15 27.25
N ALA A 374 -16.93 -10.12 26.73
CA ALA A 374 -15.94 -10.85 27.52
C ALA A 374 -14.83 -9.91 28.05
N GLY A 375 -14.52 -10.03 29.35
CA GLY A 375 -13.48 -9.23 30.00
C GLY A 375 -13.85 -7.76 30.27
N ASN A 376 -15.09 -7.34 29.99
CA ASN A 376 -15.56 -5.99 30.26
C ASN A 376 -16.35 -5.94 31.58
N GLY A 377 -15.83 -5.19 32.57
CA GLY A 377 -16.45 -5.07 33.89
C GLY A 377 -17.87 -4.48 33.89
N TYR A 378 -18.24 -3.70 32.86
CA TYR A 378 -19.61 -3.20 32.70
C TYR A 378 -20.59 -4.35 32.44
N TYR A 379 -20.19 -5.33 31.63
CA TYR A 379 -21.05 -6.45 31.26
C TYR A 379 -21.01 -7.60 32.29
N ALA A 380 -20.02 -7.63 33.18
CA ALA A 380 -19.85 -8.71 34.17
C ALA A 380 -21.05 -8.93 35.11
N GLY A 381 -21.86 -7.90 35.38
CA GLY A 381 -23.06 -8.00 36.20
C GLY A 381 -24.34 -8.41 35.44
N TYR A 382 -24.28 -8.51 34.11
CA TYR A 382 -25.40 -8.93 33.29
C TYR A 382 -25.33 -10.43 33.04
N ASP A 383 -26.45 -11.12 33.26
CA ASP A 383 -26.59 -12.51 32.86
C ASP A 383 -26.67 -12.58 31.33
N HIS A 384 -25.51 -12.80 30.69
CA HIS A 384 -25.39 -12.86 29.24
C HIS A 384 -26.31 -13.92 28.61
N SER A 385 -26.68 -14.96 29.37
CA SER A 385 -27.61 -16.00 28.90
C SER A 385 -29.06 -15.50 28.79
N LYS A 386 -29.43 -14.46 29.55
CA LYS A 386 -30.77 -13.84 29.52
C LYS A 386 -30.95 -12.78 28.45
N LEU A 387 -29.85 -12.24 27.91
CA LEU A 387 -29.86 -11.23 26.85
C LEU A 387 -29.99 -11.86 25.44
N ILE A 388 -29.82 -13.18 25.32
CA ILE A 388 -30.10 -13.96 24.11
C ILE A 388 -31.62 -14.18 24.05
N HIS A 389 -32.35 -13.18 23.56
CA HIS A 389 -33.83 -13.16 23.60
C HIS A 389 -34.51 -14.11 22.59
N ASP A 390 -33.76 -14.83 21.76
CA ASP A 390 -34.34 -15.72 20.76
C ASP A 390 -34.19 -17.19 21.20
N ARG A 391 -35.25 -17.74 21.80
CA ARG A 391 -35.33 -19.15 22.25
C ARG A 391 -35.09 -20.16 21.11
N ASN A 392 -35.13 -19.72 19.85
CA ASN A 392 -34.93 -20.57 18.67
C ASN A 392 -33.51 -20.52 18.09
N THR A 393 -32.63 -19.63 18.57
CA THR A 393 -31.21 -19.58 18.17
C THR A 393 -30.31 -19.43 19.40
N PRO A 394 -29.91 -20.56 20.03
CA PRO A 394 -29.03 -20.58 21.20
C PRO A 394 -27.69 -19.84 20.99
N ASP A 395 -27.29 -19.63 19.74
CA ASP A 395 -26.06 -18.92 19.33
C ASP A 395 -26.31 -17.45 18.91
N SER A 396 -27.45 -16.84 19.25
CA SER A 396 -27.75 -15.48 18.79
C SER A 396 -26.80 -14.46 19.42
N VAL A 397 -25.79 -14.07 18.64
CA VAL A 397 -24.82 -13.03 19.01
C VAL A 397 -25.54 -11.72 19.27
N ILE A 398 -25.18 -11.04 20.36
CA ILE A 398 -25.68 -9.70 20.66
C ILE A 398 -24.85 -8.70 19.84
N THR A 399 -25.47 -8.14 18.82
CA THR A 399 -24.84 -7.15 17.94
C THR A 399 -25.03 -5.74 18.47
N VAL A 400 -24.25 -4.78 17.95
CA VAL A 400 -24.37 -3.36 18.31
C VAL A 400 -25.79 -2.84 18.08
N ALA A 401 -26.47 -3.33 17.04
CA ALA A 401 -27.86 -2.99 16.77
C ALA A 401 -28.83 -3.42 17.89
N LYS A 402 -28.59 -4.58 18.53
CA LYS A 402 -29.47 -5.12 19.59
C LYS A 402 -29.34 -4.35 20.91
N ILE A 403 -28.25 -3.60 21.11
CA ILE A 403 -28.03 -2.77 22.31
C ILE A 403 -28.36 -1.28 22.11
N GLY A 404 -29.17 -0.96 21.10
CA GLY A 404 -29.61 0.42 20.82
C GLY A 404 -28.64 1.24 19.96
N GLY A 405 -27.60 0.63 19.37
CA GLY A 405 -26.63 1.31 18.50
C GLY A 405 -27.17 1.77 17.14
N LEU A 406 -28.50 1.73 16.94
CA LEU A 406 -29.19 2.24 15.75
C LEU A 406 -30.20 3.37 16.07
N GLU A 407 -30.24 3.82 17.33
CA GLU A 407 -31.04 4.97 17.74
C GLU A 407 -30.48 6.27 17.11
N CYS A 408 -31.36 7.14 16.61
CA CYS A 408 -30.95 8.40 15.99
C CYS A 408 -30.04 9.23 16.91
N SER A 409 -30.43 9.40 18.18
CA SER A 409 -29.74 10.19 19.21
C SER A 409 -28.32 9.70 19.54
N ARG A 410 -27.96 8.47 19.15
CA ARG A 410 -26.63 7.90 19.40
C ARG A 410 -25.60 8.33 18.35
N CYS A 411 -26.07 8.74 17.17
CA CYS A 411 -25.23 9.11 16.04
C CYS A 411 -25.49 10.54 15.57
N HIS A 412 -26.67 11.08 15.81
CA HIS A 412 -27.11 12.41 15.42
C HIS A 412 -27.71 13.07 16.67
N TYR A 413 -27.20 14.25 17.04
CA TYR A 413 -27.54 14.95 18.29
C TYR A 413 -29.06 15.11 18.49
#